data_AF-A0A2K3L5L2-F1
#
_entry.id   AF-A0A2K3L5L2-F1
#
_cell.length_a   1.000
_cell.length_b   1.000
_cell.length_c   1.000
_cell.angle_alpha   90.00
_cell.angle_beta   90.00
_cell.angle_gamma   90.00
#
_symmetry.space_group_name_H-M   'P 1'
#
loop_
_entity.id
_entity.type
_entity.pdbx_description
1 polymer ?
#
loop_
_entity_poly.entity_id
_entity_poly.type
_entity_poly.pdbx_seq_one_letter_code
_entity_poly.pdbx_strand_id
1 'polypeptide(L)'
;GPPTSRWGSLRASMGHPQPFDLRYVGVGNEDCGKLNYLGVGQIAQLVELRVKKLKTYPLDVQQMFSNAHVFDKTPRNGPKAFVSEYALIGDRQARNGTLFGAVSEAGFLIGLETNRLDCTFILTIALQDIIAVMRRIGFLY
;
A
#
# COMPACT_ATOMS: atom_id res chain seq x y z
N GLY A 1 0.41 14.21 20.48
CA GLY A 1 1.20 15.09 21.35
C GLY A 1 0.33 16.08 22.12
N PRO A 2 0.77 16.54 23.31
CA PRO A 2 -0.01 17.40 24.20
C PRO A 2 -0.28 18.79 23.58
N PRO A 3 -1.40 19.47 23.92
CA PRO A 3 -1.74 20.79 23.40
C PRO A 3 -0.73 21.90 23.75
N THR A 4 0.16 21.67 24.72
CA THR A 4 1.22 22.59 25.10
C THR A 4 2.46 22.50 24.21
N SER A 5 2.57 21.46 23.39
CA SER A 5 3.65 21.33 22.41
C SER A 5 3.38 22.19 21.18
N ARG A 6 4.44 22.61 20.46
CA ARG A 6 4.33 23.44 19.24
C ARG A 6 3.30 22.91 18.23
N TRP A 7 3.34 21.61 17.94
CA TRP A 7 2.44 21.00 16.96
C TRP A 7 1.08 20.60 17.57
N GLY A 8 1.05 20.28 18.87
CA GLY A 8 -0.19 19.99 19.56
C GLY A 8 -1.06 21.23 19.79
N SER A 9 -0.45 22.40 20.01
CA SER A 9 -1.16 23.67 20.16
C SER A 9 -1.82 24.08 18.84
N LEU A 10 -1.11 23.92 17.71
CA LEU A 10 -1.68 24.17 16.38
C LEU A 10 -2.86 23.24 16.07
N ARG A 11 -2.72 21.93 16.34
CA ARG A 11 -3.83 20.97 16.19
C ARG A 11 -5.04 21.38 17.03
N ALA A 12 -4.80 21.81 18.27
CA ALA A 12 -5.86 22.26 19.18
C ALA A 12 -6.53 23.55 18.70
N SER A 13 -5.77 24.54 18.21
CA SER A 13 -6.33 25.80 17.70
C SER A 13 -7.12 25.62 16.40
N MET A 14 -6.84 24.57 15.63
CA MET A 14 -7.63 24.15 14.46
C MET A 14 -8.89 23.36 14.84
N GLY A 15 -9.28 23.31 16.12
CA GLY A 15 -10.52 22.68 16.59
C GLY A 15 -10.39 21.22 17.01
N HIS A 16 -9.17 20.64 17.05
CA HIS A 16 -8.96 19.25 17.45
C HIS A 16 -8.01 19.12 18.67
N PRO A 17 -8.48 19.44 19.89
CA PRO A 17 -7.63 19.47 21.09
C PRO A 17 -7.04 18.09 21.43
N GLN A 18 -7.80 17.02 21.21
CA GLN A 18 -7.34 15.66 21.49
C GLN A 18 -6.28 15.19 20.48
N PRO A 19 -5.29 14.37 20.89
CA PRO A 19 -4.39 13.71 19.94
C PRO A 19 -5.13 12.76 19.00
N PHE A 20 -4.62 12.59 17.77
CA PHE A 20 -5.05 11.53 16.88
C PHE A 20 -4.49 10.17 17.35
N ASP A 21 -5.26 9.11 17.16
CA ASP A 21 -4.83 7.72 17.37
C ASP A 21 -3.92 7.24 16.22
N LEU A 22 -2.68 7.73 16.19
CA LEU A 22 -1.70 7.40 15.17
C LEU A 22 -0.96 6.10 15.54
N ARG A 23 -1.38 4.99 14.93
CA ARG A 23 -0.79 3.66 15.17
C ARG A 23 0.32 3.26 14.19
N TYR A 24 0.36 3.87 13.01
CA TYR A 24 1.30 3.54 11.94
C TYR A 24 1.88 4.81 11.32
N VAL A 25 3.17 4.76 10.96
CA VAL A 25 3.89 5.84 10.27
C VAL A 25 4.67 5.22 9.11
N GLY A 26 4.37 5.64 7.89
CA GLY A 26 5.18 5.32 6.72
C GLY A 26 6.38 6.27 6.64
N VAL A 27 7.57 5.73 6.38
CA VAL A 27 8.79 6.53 6.21
C VAL A 27 9.24 6.44 4.76
N GLY A 28 9.25 7.58 4.07
CA GLY A 28 9.55 7.67 2.63
C GLY A 28 8.35 7.37 1.73
N ASN A 29 8.59 7.40 0.42
CA ASN A 29 7.63 7.02 -0.62
C ASN A 29 8.36 6.33 -1.76
N GLU A 30 8.15 5.03 -1.92
CA GLU A 30 8.73 4.21 -3.00
C GLU A 30 10.26 4.33 -3.16
N ASP A 31 10.99 4.66 -2.10
CA ASP A 31 12.43 5.01 -2.13
C ASP A 31 13.39 3.82 -2.37
N CYS A 32 12.85 2.67 -2.79
CA CYS A 32 13.51 1.39 -3.04
C CYS A 32 14.65 1.38 -4.09
N GLY A 33 14.94 2.50 -4.75
CA GLY A 33 16.06 2.69 -5.69
C GLY A 33 17.14 3.63 -5.18
N LYS A 34 16.94 4.27 -4.02
CA LYS A 34 17.84 5.31 -3.51
C LYS A 34 18.81 4.70 -2.50
N LEU A 35 19.92 4.18 -3.02
CA LEU A 35 20.95 3.47 -2.24
C LEU A 35 21.58 4.34 -1.12
N ASN A 36 21.50 5.67 -1.21
CA ASN A 36 22.15 6.62 -0.29
C ASN A 36 21.17 7.44 0.56
N TYR A 37 19.93 6.96 0.78
CA TYR A 37 19.01 7.61 1.70
C TYR A 37 19.47 7.42 3.16
N LEU A 38 20.33 8.32 3.63
CA LEU A 38 20.93 8.30 4.99
C LEU A 38 19.89 8.47 6.12
N GLY A 39 18.70 8.97 5.82
CA GLY A 39 17.62 9.13 6.80
C GLY A 39 16.94 7.83 7.23
N VAL A 40 17.11 6.74 6.47
CA VAL A 40 16.55 5.42 6.82
C VAL A 40 17.60 4.54 7.48
N GLY A 41 18.90 4.86 7.47
CA GLY A 41 19.93 3.99 8.07
C GLY A 41 19.71 3.69 9.56
N GLN A 42 19.24 4.67 10.35
CA GLN A 42 18.94 4.48 11.78
C GLN A 42 17.49 4.02 12.05
N ILE A 43 16.55 4.27 11.13
CA ILE A 43 15.12 3.92 11.30
C ILE A 43 14.77 2.58 10.64
N ALA A 44 15.35 2.25 9.49
CA ALA A 44 15.21 0.97 8.78
C ALA A 44 15.80 -0.20 9.57
N GLN A 45 16.82 0.04 10.40
CA GLN A 45 17.37 -1.00 11.27
C GLN A 45 16.36 -1.45 12.35
N LEU A 46 15.37 -0.61 12.67
CA LEU A 46 14.23 -0.92 13.55
C LEU A 46 13.01 -1.48 12.79
N VAL A 47 12.95 -1.24 11.48
CA VAL A 47 11.81 -1.60 10.63
C VAL A 47 12.38 -2.32 9.41
N GLU A 48 12.81 -3.57 9.61
CA GLU A 48 13.28 -4.45 8.54
C GLU A 48 12.07 -4.86 7.66
N LEU A 49 11.42 -3.93 6.97
CA LEU A 49 10.36 -4.26 6.04
C LEU A 49 10.96 -5.06 4.89
N ARG A 50 10.76 -6.37 4.92
CA ARG A 50 10.87 -7.21 3.72
C ARG A 50 9.70 -6.85 2.80
N VAL A 51 9.76 -5.68 2.20
CA VAL A 51 8.97 -5.34 1.03
C VAL A 51 9.46 -6.28 -0.06
N LYS A 52 8.86 -7.47 -0.17
CA LYS A 52 9.00 -8.28 -1.36
C LYS A 52 8.55 -7.39 -2.50
N LYS A 53 9.52 -7.15 -3.37
CA LYS A 53 9.45 -6.30 -4.53
C LYS A 53 8.33 -6.79 -5.47
N LEU A 54 7.07 -6.41 -5.23
CA LEU A 54 6.04 -6.36 -6.26
C LEU A 54 6.35 -5.14 -7.17
N LYS A 55 7.58 -5.00 -7.69
CA LYS A 55 7.96 -3.87 -8.59
C LYS A 55 7.43 -4.03 -10.02
N THR A 56 6.62 -5.03 -10.27
CA THR A 56 5.99 -5.22 -11.58
C THR A 56 4.51 -5.30 -11.33
N TYR A 57 3.85 -4.15 -11.52
CA TYR A 57 2.43 -4.12 -11.80
C TYR A 57 2.15 -5.14 -12.90
N PRO A 58 1.29 -6.14 -12.66
CA PRO A 58 1.01 -7.16 -13.65
C PRO A 58 0.42 -6.50 -14.90
N LEU A 59 0.97 -6.87 -16.06
CA LEU A 59 0.51 -6.40 -17.37
C LEU A 59 -0.63 -7.27 -17.91
N ASP A 60 -0.83 -8.46 -17.36
CA ASP A 60 -1.89 -9.36 -17.74
C ASP A 60 -2.54 -10.02 -16.51
N VAL A 61 -3.72 -10.57 -16.75
CA VAL A 61 -4.57 -11.19 -15.74
C VAL A 61 -3.94 -12.46 -15.18
N GLN A 62 -3.23 -13.24 -16.00
CA GLN A 62 -2.57 -14.46 -15.56
C GLN A 62 -1.48 -14.16 -14.51
N GLN A 63 -0.71 -13.10 -14.73
CA GLN A 63 0.30 -12.63 -13.79
C GLN A 63 -0.34 -12.11 -12.51
N MET A 64 -1.46 -11.38 -12.60
CA MET A 64 -2.18 -10.91 -11.42
C MET A 64 -2.74 -12.08 -10.58
N PHE A 65 -3.31 -13.10 -11.22
CA PHE A 65 -3.72 -14.32 -10.51
C PHE A 65 -2.55 -15.06 -9.88
N SER A 66 -1.42 -15.15 -10.58
CA SER A 66 -0.21 -15.79 -10.05
C SER A 66 0.33 -15.06 -8.80
N ASN A 67 0.12 -13.75 -8.71
CA ASN A 67 0.51 -12.95 -7.54
C ASN A 67 -0.29 -13.30 -6.27
N ALA A 68 -1.43 -13.98 -6.35
CA ALA A 68 -2.16 -14.43 -5.17
C ALA A 68 -1.30 -15.31 -4.23
N HIS A 69 -0.28 -15.97 -4.79
CA HIS A 69 0.63 -16.87 -4.06
C HIS A 69 1.96 -16.22 -3.65
N VAL A 70 2.16 -14.92 -3.87
CA VAL A 70 3.45 -14.24 -3.69
C VAL A 70 3.96 -14.30 -2.24
N PHE A 71 3.04 -14.40 -1.28
CA PHE A 71 3.34 -14.43 0.14
C PHE A 71 3.35 -15.82 0.76
N ASP A 72 2.90 -16.87 0.08
CA ASP A 72 2.69 -18.23 0.64
C ASP A 72 3.95 -18.85 1.28
N LYS A 73 5.14 -18.48 0.77
CA LYS A 73 6.44 -18.97 1.26
C LYS A 73 7.16 -17.99 2.17
N THR A 74 6.49 -16.93 2.62
CA THR A 74 7.12 -15.90 3.46
C THR A 74 7.24 -16.40 4.91
N PRO A 75 8.40 -16.26 5.57
CA PRO A 75 8.56 -16.67 6.96
C PRO A 75 7.59 -15.94 7.90
N ARG A 76 6.90 -16.69 8.76
CA ARG A 76 5.86 -16.15 9.66
C ARG A 76 6.38 -15.45 10.92
N ASN A 77 7.64 -15.74 11.26
CA ASN A 77 8.36 -15.18 12.41
C ASN A 77 9.13 -13.89 12.09
N GLY A 78 8.98 -13.37 10.87
CA GLY A 78 9.67 -12.19 10.40
C GLY A 78 8.86 -10.89 10.53
N PRO A 79 9.47 -9.78 10.09
CA PRO A 79 8.80 -8.48 9.97
C PRO A 79 7.59 -8.59 9.04
N LYS A 80 6.47 -7.98 9.47
CA LYS A 80 5.21 -7.96 8.71
C LYS A 80 5.38 -7.08 7.47
N ALA A 81 4.91 -7.54 6.32
CA ALA A 81 4.92 -6.73 5.10
C ALA A 81 3.66 -5.87 5.00
N PHE A 82 3.80 -4.74 4.30
CA PHE A 82 2.73 -3.82 3.99
C PHE A 82 2.58 -3.72 2.46
N VAL A 83 1.39 -4.04 1.93
CA VAL A 83 1.06 -3.86 0.50
C VAL A 83 0.27 -2.56 0.40
N SER A 84 0.97 -1.48 0.07
CA SER A 84 0.39 -0.14 0.00
C SER A 84 -0.33 0.14 -1.32
N GLU A 85 0.12 -0.48 -2.41
CA GLU A 85 -0.36 -0.20 -3.76
C GLU A 85 -0.30 -1.48 -4.61
N TYR A 86 -1.34 -1.68 -5.42
CA TYR A 86 -1.42 -2.74 -6.41
C TYR A 86 -2.45 -2.33 -7.48
N ALA A 87 -2.20 -2.71 -8.73
CA ALA A 87 -3.15 -2.54 -9.83
C ALA A 87 -2.77 -3.49 -10.98
N LEU A 88 -3.76 -4.01 -11.70
CA LEU A 88 -3.54 -4.61 -13.01
C LEU A 88 -3.45 -3.47 -14.04
N ILE A 89 -2.28 -3.25 -14.65
CA ILE A 89 -2.04 -2.09 -15.52
C ILE A 89 -2.02 -2.43 -17.02
N GLY A 90 -2.38 -3.65 -17.39
CA GLY A 90 -2.44 -4.09 -18.79
C GLY A 90 -3.38 -3.22 -19.65
N ASP A 91 -2.92 -2.80 -20.83
CA ASP A 91 -3.64 -1.85 -21.69
C ASP A 91 -5.11 -2.21 -21.94
N ARG A 92 -5.44 -3.49 -22.09
CA ARG A 92 -6.83 -3.91 -22.35
C ARG A 92 -7.68 -3.89 -21.08
N GLN A 93 -7.17 -4.43 -19.98
CA GLN A 93 -7.94 -4.63 -18.76
C GLN A 93 -7.99 -3.36 -17.90
N ALA A 94 -6.87 -2.63 -17.80
CA ALA A 94 -6.75 -1.39 -17.07
C ALA A 94 -7.49 -0.23 -17.74
N ARG A 95 -7.46 -0.13 -19.08
CA ARG A 95 -8.18 0.94 -19.79
C ARG A 95 -9.68 0.76 -19.79
N ASN A 96 -10.16 -0.49 -19.87
CA ASN A 96 -11.57 -0.79 -20.07
C ASN A 96 -12.30 -1.21 -18.80
N GLY A 97 -11.62 -1.35 -17.65
CA GLY A 97 -12.25 -1.75 -16.39
C GLY A 97 -12.98 -3.09 -16.50
N THR A 98 -12.34 -4.10 -17.09
CA THR A 98 -13.01 -5.37 -17.42
C THR A 98 -13.33 -6.20 -16.18
N LEU A 99 -14.45 -6.94 -16.18
CA LEU A 99 -14.78 -7.92 -15.14
C LEU A 99 -13.62 -8.89 -14.88
N PHE A 100 -12.96 -9.34 -15.94
CA PHE A 100 -11.83 -10.27 -15.83
C PHE A 100 -10.63 -9.67 -15.08
N GLY A 101 -10.36 -8.37 -15.28
CA GLY A 101 -9.37 -7.63 -14.50
C GLY A 101 -9.77 -7.52 -13.02
N ALA A 102 -11.00 -7.12 -12.74
CA ALA A 102 -11.51 -7.00 -11.37
C ALA A 102 -11.47 -8.32 -10.60
N VAL A 103 -11.83 -9.45 -11.23
CA VAL A 103 -11.74 -10.78 -10.60
C VAL A 103 -10.28 -11.16 -10.32
N SER A 104 -9.35 -10.80 -11.19
CA SER A 104 -7.92 -11.06 -10.97
C SER A 104 -7.36 -10.30 -9.77
N GLU A 105 -7.75 -9.04 -9.62
CA GLU A 105 -7.39 -8.21 -8.47
C GLU A 105 -8.01 -8.74 -7.18
N ALA A 106 -9.28 -9.18 -7.23
CA ALA A 106 -9.92 -9.84 -6.10
C ALA A 106 -9.22 -11.14 -5.71
N GLY A 107 -8.76 -11.94 -6.67
CA GLY A 107 -7.95 -13.14 -6.43
C GLY A 107 -6.65 -12.83 -5.69
N PHE A 108 -5.96 -11.76 -6.09
CA PHE A 108 -4.77 -11.27 -5.37
C PHE A 108 -5.11 -10.90 -3.91
N LEU A 109 -6.19 -10.18 -3.66
CA LEU A 109 -6.63 -9.81 -2.31
C LEU A 109 -6.98 -11.02 -1.43
N ILE A 110 -7.60 -12.06 -1.99
CA ILE A 110 -7.87 -13.30 -1.28
C ILE A 110 -6.55 -13.98 -0.85
N GLY A 111 -5.54 -13.94 -1.73
CA GLY A 111 -4.19 -14.39 -1.41
C GLY A 111 -3.58 -13.62 -0.23
N LEU A 112 -3.75 -12.30 -0.19
CA LEU A 112 -3.34 -11.47 0.94
C LEU A 112 -4.07 -11.89 2.22
N GLU A 113 -5.40 -11.98 2.19
CA GLU A 113 -6.23 -12.34 3.34
C GLU A 113 -5.86 -13.70 3.92
N THR A 114 -5.54 -14.67 3.05
CA THR A 114 -5.09 -16.02 3.47
C THR A 114 -3.74 -15.97 4.21
N ASN A 115 -2.91 -14.98 3.90
CA ASN A 115 -1.60 -14.74 4.51
C ASN A 115 -1.63 -13.62 5.58
N ARG A 116 -2.81 -13.18 6.06
CA ARG A 116 -2.98 -12.06 7.03
C ARG A 116 -2.27 -12.23 8.37
N LEU A 117 -2.04 -13.46 8.81
CA LEU A 117 -1.28 -13.71 10.03
C LEU A 117 0.22 -13.44 9.83
N ASP A 118 0.66 -13.33 8.58
CA ASP A 118 2.07 -13.16 8.20
C ASP A 118 2.39 -11.70 7.83
N CYS A 119 1.38 -10.90 7.47
CA CYS A 119 1.51 -9.52 7.02
C CYS A 119 0.33 -8.65 7.51
N THR A 120 0.61 -7.45 8.02
CA THR A 120 -0.43 -6.48 8.36
C THR A 120 -0.82 -5.73 7.09
N PHE A 121 -2.00 -6.03 6.56
CA PHE A 121 -2.50 -5.37 5.35
C PHE A 121 -3.34 -4.14 5.71
N ILE A 122 -2.88 -2.95 5.32
CA ILE A 122 -3.71 -1.74 5.24
C ILE A 122 -3.96 -1.49 3.75
N LEU A 123 -5.08 -1.98 3.24
CA LEU A 123 -5.32 -1.92 1.83
C LEU A 123 -5.63 -0.47 1.42
N THR A 124 -4.71 0.17 0.68
CA THR A 124 -5.01 1.38 -0.07
C THR A 124 -4.97 1.02 -1.54
N ILE A 125 -6.10 1.16 -2.23
CA ILE A 125 -6.06 1.28 -3.68
C ILE A 125 -5.41 2.64 -3.95
N ALA A 126 -4.37 2.70 -4.79
CA ALA A 126 -3.66 3.94 -5.07
C ALA A 126 -4.69 5.00 -5.51
N LEU A 127 -4.72 6.14 -4.81
CA LEU A 127 -5.69 7.21 -5.07
C LEU A 127 -5.58 7.74 -6.50
N GLN A 128 -4.39 7.66 -7.12
CA GLN A 128 -4.18 8.05 -8.51
C GLN A 128 -4.92 7.11 -9.48
N ASP A 129 -5.01 5.82 -9.18
CA ASP A 129 -5.74 4.85 -10.00
C ASP A 129 -7.25 4.96 -9.80
N ILE A 130 -7.72 5.23 -8.58
CA ILE A 130 -9.12 5.57 -8.34
C ILE A 130 -9.52 6.84 -9.08
N ILE A 131 -8.71 7.90 -9.08
CA ILE A 131 -9.03 9.13 -9.81
C ILE A 131 -9.02 8.88 -11.32
N ALA A 132 -8.09 8.06 -11.84
CA ALA A 132 -8.06 7.70 -13.26
C ALA A 132 -9.27 6.84 -13.67
N VAL A 133 -9.70 5.90 -12.83
CA VAL A 133 -10.90 5.07 -13.01
C VAL A 133 -12.17 5.91 -12.87
N MET A 134 -12.27 6.74 -11.82
CA MET A 134 -13.42 7.61 -11.55
C MET A 134 -13.62 8.69 -12.62
N ARG A 135 -12.53 9.27 -13.15
CA ARG A 135 -12.60 10.18 -14.30
C ARG A 135 -13.06 9.50 -15.59
N ARG A 136 -12.73 8.22 -15.78
CA ARG A 136 -13.11 7.46 -16.98
C ARG A 136 -14.52 6.87 -16.94
N ILE A 137 -15.05 6.58 -15.74
CA ILE A 137 -16.46 6.17 -15.55
C ILE A 137 -17.42 7.35 -15.32
N GLY A 138 -16.94 8.59 -15.46
CA GLY A 138 -17.77 9.80 -15.42
C GLY A 138 -18.21 10.26 -14.02
N PHE A 139 -17.54 9.78 -12.95
CA PHE A 139 -17.87 10.13 -11.56
C PHE A 139 -17.08 11.34 -11.02
N LEU A 140 -15.96 11.69 -11.65
CA LEU A 140 -15.16 12.87 -11.32
C LEU A 140 -14.87 13.66 -12.60
N TYR A 141 -15.08 14.98 -12.56
CA TYR A 141 -14.77 15.90 -13.65
C TYR A 141 -13.26 16.17 -13.78
#